data_AF-A0A517PGE1-F1
#
_entry.id   AF-A0A517PGE1-F1
#
_cell.length_a   1.000
_cell.length_b   1.000
_cell.length_c   1.000
_cell.angle_alpha   90.00
_cell.angle_beta   90.00
_cell.angle_gamma   90.00
#
_symmetry.space_group_name_H-M   'P 1'
#
loop_
_entity.id
_entity.type
_entity.pdbx_description
1 polymer ?
#
loop_
_entity_poly.entity_id
_entity_poly.type
_entity_poly.pdbx_seq_one_letter_code
_entity_poly.pdbx_strand_id
1 'polypeptide(L)'
;MDSALQFIIMLNTDLTISSIIRQMSAGLRGARGRKVNSIDFEGNWIEMYQNDDYDESQTETEDGFLFYRYRLEATPLSKEITLSRQINTTRTICQNLQQLKVDIFLCANFEDQLPEFK
;
A
#
# COMPACT_ATOMS: atom_id res chain seq x y z
N MET A 1 -4.59 21.39 11.43
CA MET A 1 -3.76 20.17 11.56
C MET A 1 -3.41 19.79 10.14
N ASP A 2 -2.12 19.78 9.78
CA ASP A 2 -1.69 19.19 8.50
C ASP A 2 -2.08 17.72 8.55
N SER A 3 -3.11 17.35 7.80
CA SER A 3 -3.46 15.96 7.58
C SER A 3 -2.26 15.31 6.89
N ALA A 4 -1.52 14.47 7.60
CA ALA A 4 -0.43 13.70 7.01
C ALA A 4 -0.99 12.98 5.76
N LEU A 5 -0.40 13.21 4.59
CA LEU A 5 -0.81 12.56 3.34
C LEU A 5 -0.31 11.10 3.27
N GLN A 6 -0.26 10.44 4.42
CA GLN A 6 0.07 9.03 4.54
C GLN A 6 -1.15 8.20 4.15
N PHE A 7 -0.91 7.05 3.54
CA PHE A 7 -1.96 6.08 3.26
C PHE A 7 -1.46 4.67 3.58
N ILE A 8 -2.42 3.80 3.87
CA ILE A 8 -2.18 2.39 4.17
C ILE A 8 -2.97 1.57 3.15
N ILE A 9 -2.34 0.56 2.57
CA ILE A 9 -3.02 -0.46 1.76
C ILE A 9 -2.92 -1.76 2.54
N MET A 10 -4.07 -2.36 2.85
CA MET A 10 -4.17 -3.69 3.43
C MET A 10 -4.17 -4.72 2.29
N LEU A 11 -3.40 -5.80 2.43
CA LEU A 11 -3.18 -6.78 1.37
C LEU A 11 -3.53 -8.19 1.89
N ASN A 12 -4.33 -8.91 1.12
CA ASN A 12 -4.54 -10.35 1.31
C ASN A 12 -3.96 -11.11 0.12
N THR A 13 -3.00 -12.00 0.39
CA THR A 13 -2.27 -12.76 -0.64
C THR A 13 -1.41 -13.87 -0.04
N ASP A 14 -1.16 -14.91 -0.83
CA ASP A 14 -0.20 -15.98 -0.52
C ASP A 14 1.25 -15.58 -0.82
N LEU A 15 1.47 -14.45 -1.51
CA LEU A 15 2.82 -13.96 -1.80
C LEU A 15 3.54 -13.56 -0.51
N THR A 16 4.85 -13.74 -0.49
CA THR A 16 5.70 -13.22 0.59
C THR A 16 5.98 -11.73 0.41
N ILE A 17 6.22 -11.01 1.51
CA ILE A 17 6.63 -9.59 1.50
C ILE A 17 7.74 -9.34 0.47
N SER A 18 8.82 -10.13 0.50
CA SER A 18 9.94 -9.97 -0.43
C SER A 18 9.55 -10.19 -1.89
N SER A 19 8.60 -11.10 -2.15
CA SER A 19 8.08 -11.33 -3.51
C SER A 19 7.25 -10.16 -3.99
N ILE A 20 6.38 -9.61 -3.13
CA ILE A 20 5.55 -8.44 -3.43
C ILE A 20 6.44 -7.22 -3.69
N ILE A 21 7.38 -6.89 -2.79
CA ILE A 21 8.31 -5.76 -2.98
C ILE A 21 9.10 -5.90 -4.27
N ARG A 22 9.64 -7.07 -4.57
CA ARG A 22 10.43 -7.30 -5.78
C ARG A 22 9.60 -7.08 -7.04
N GLN A 23 8.39 -7.65 -7.09
CA GLN A 23 7.50 -7.53 -8.25
C GLN A 23 6.97 -6.11 -8.39
N MET A 24 6.61 -5.47 -7.27
CA MET A 24 6.15 -4.09 -7.26
C MET A 24 7.24 -3.13 -7.73
N SER A 25 8.47 -3.27 -7.21
CA SER A 25 9.62 -2.47 -7.65
C SER A 25 9.93 -2.64 -9.14
N ALA A 26 9.74 -3.85 -9.70
CA ALA A 26 9.93 -4.10 -11.12
C ALA A 26 8.86 -3.41 -12.00
N GLY A 27 7.63 -3.26 -11.49
CA GLY A 27 6.53 -2.59 -12.20
C GLY A 27 6.48 -1.07 -12.00
N LEU A 28 7.08 -0.56 -10.91
CA LEU A 28 7.14 0.86 -10.59
C LEU A 28 8.41 1.50 -11.15
N ARG A 29 8.31 2.10 -12.35
CA ARG A 29 9.46 2.79 -12.97
C ARG A 29 10.00 3.89 -12.05
N GLY A 30 11.26 3.77 -11.64
CA GLY A 30 11.92 4.74 -10.76
C GLY A 30 11.86 4.39 -9.28
N ALA A 31 11.20 3.28 -8.91
CA ALA A 31 11.30 2.73 -7.57
C ALA A 31 12.75 2.33 -7.23
N ARG A 32 13.14 2.57 -5.98
CA ARG A 32 14.47 2.21 -5.48
C ARG A 32 14.32 1.34 -4.25
N GLY A 33 14.95 0.16 -4.28
CA GLY A 33 15.01 -0.71 -3.11
C GLY A 33 15.74 -0.01 -1.96
N ARG A 34 15.14 -0.04 -0.76
CA ARG A 34 15.74 0.53 0.45
C ARG A 34 16.09 -0.54 1.48
N LYS A 35 15.14 -1.45 1.73
CA LYS A 35 15.32 -2.68 2.53
C LYS A 35 14.62 -3.83 1.83
N VAL A 36 14.68 -5.02 2.42
CA VAL A 36 13.99 -6.22 1.91
C VAL A 36 12.46 -6.03 1.82
N ASN A 37 11.89 -5.22 2.71
CA ASN A 37 10.46 -4.96 2.81
C ASN A 37 10.07 -3.52 2.45
N SER A 38 10.97 -2.72 1.86
CA SER A 38 10.66 -1.32 1.51
C SER A 38 11.36 -0.79 0.27
N ILE A 39 10.68 0.16 -0.36
CA ILE A 39 11.15 0.93 -1.52
C ILE A 39 10.93 2.42 -1.29
N ASP A 40 11.70 3.24 -1.97
CA ASP A 40 11.37 4.65 -2.19
C ASP A 40 10.74 4.79 -3.59
N PHE A 41 9.62 5.51 -3.70
CA PHE A 41 8.93 5.75 -4.97
C PHE A 41 8.16 7.07 -4.93
N GLU A 42 8.29 7.91 -5.96
CA GLU A 42 7.59 9.21 -6.10
C GLU A 42 7.66 10.11 -4.84
N GLY A 43 8.80 10.04 -4.13
CA GLY A 43 9.03 10.81 -2.90
C GLY A 43 8.42 10.20 -1.63
N ASN A 44 7.86 9.00 -1.70
CA ASN A 44 7.38 8.25 -0.55
C ASN A 44 8.39 7.17 -0.14
N TRP A 45 8.46 6.92 1.16
CA TRP A 45 8.96 5.66 1.68
C TRP A 45 7.78 4.71 1.84
N ILE A 46 7.85 3.60 1.13
CA ILE A 46 6.84 2.56 1.12
C ILE A 46 7.41 1.35 1.83
N GLU A 47 6.83 0.97 2.96
CA GLU A 47 7.26 -0.17 3.75
C GLU A 47 6.09 -1.12 4.01
N MET A 48 6.38 -2.41 3.95
CA MET A 48 5.40 -3.46 4.15
C MET A 48 5.68 -4.24 5.43
N TYR A 49 4.61 -4.51 6.15
CA TYR A 49 4.61 -5.20 7.42
C TYR A 49 3.63 -6.38 7.36
N GLN A 50 3.91 -7.39 8.17
CA GLN A 50 2.88 -8.37 8.51
C GLN A 50 1.83 -7.67 9.37
N ASN A 51 0.56 -7.99 9.13
CA ASN A 51 -0.50 -7.55 10.00
C ASN A 51 -0.46 -8.43 11.26
N ASP A 52 -0.14 -7.85 12.41
CA ASP A 52 -0.02 -8.58 13.67
C ASP A 52 -1.38 -9.14 14.13
N ASP A 53 -2.46 -8.50 13.69
CA ASP A 53 -3.84 -8.88 14.00
C ASP A 53 -4.44 -9.82 12.95
N TYR A 54 -3.64 -10.35 12.01
CA TYR A 54 -4.11 -11.27 10.99
C TYR A 54 -4.63 -12.57 11.61
N ASP A 55 -5.88 -12.91 11.30
CA ASP A 55 -6.52 -14.17 11.68
C ASP A 55 -7.20 -14.80 10.46
N GLU A 56 -6.64 -15.90 9.97
CA GLU A 56 -7.16 -16.63 8.80
C GLU A 56 -8.57 -17.20 8.99
N SER A 57 -9.02 -17.32 10.25
CA SER A 57 -10.35 -17.83 10.60
C SER A 57 -11.42 -16.73 10.59
N GLN A 58 -11.03 -15.45 10.57
CA GLN A 58 -11.96 -14.33 10.46
C GLN A 58 -12.32 -14.11 8.99
N THR A 59 -13.54 -14.46 8.63
CA THR A 59 -14.17 -14.03 7.38
C THR A 59 -14.75 -12.64 7.58
N GLU A 60 -14.42 -11.65 6.74
CA GLU A 60 -14.94 -10.26 6.73
C GLU A 60 -16.12 -9.99 7.69
N THR A 61 -15.85 -9.73 8.97
CA THR A 61 -16.86 -9.29 9.94
C THR A 61 -16.45 -7.94 10.51
N GLU A 62 -17.49 -7.13 10.79
CA GLU A 62 -17.61 -5.73 11.26
C GLU A 62 -16.40 -4.79 11.31
N ASP A 63 -15.21 -5.23 11.69
CA ASP A 63 -13.98 -4.43 11.73
C ASP A 63 -13.04 -4.66 10.54
N GLY A 64 -13.32 -5.61 9.64
CA GLY A 64 -12.81 -5.71 8.25
C GLY A 64 -11.29 -5.90 8.03
N PHE A 65 -10.44 -5.61 9.02
CA PHE A 65 -8.99 -5.52 8.85
C PHE A 65 -8.22 -6.77 9.28
N LEU A 66 -8.82 -7.63 10.11
CA LEU A 66 -8.22 -8.90 10.60
C LEU A 66 -8.01 -9.92 9.47
N PHE A 67 -8.76 -9.78 8.38
CA PHE A 67 -8.67 -10.63 7.20
C PHE A 67 -7.39 -10.38 6.37
N TYR A 68 -6.81 -9.18 6.44
CA TYR A 68 -5.67 -8.81 5.60
C TYR A 68 -4.36 -9.23 6.24
N ARG A 69 -3.58 -10.04 5.52
CA ARG A 69 -2.32 -10.61 5.99
C ARG A 69 -1.19 -9.60 6.14
N TYR A 70 -1.16 -8.59 5.28
CA TYR A 70 -0.11 -7.57 5.27
C TYR A 70 -0.70 -6.17 5.23
N ARG A 71 0.10 -5.20 5.66
CA ARG A 71 -0.16 -3.77 5.43
C ARG A 71 1.05 -3.13 4.76
N LEU A 72 0.79 -2.27 3.78
CA LEU A 72 1.76 -1.48 3.06
C LEU A 72 1.49 -0.01 3.41
N GLU A 73 2.46 0.62 4.05
CA GLU A 73 2.37 2.00 4.51
C GLU A 73 3.23 2.89 3.62
N ALA A 74 2.67 3.99 3.15
CA ALA A 74 3.36 4.96 2.32
C ALA A 74 3.47 6.32 3.04
N THR A 75 4.68 6.66 3.44
CA THR A 75 4.99 7.89 4.18
C THR A 75 5.69 8.91 3.27
N PRO A 76 5.15 10.14 3.12
CA PRO A 76 5.85 11.20 2.41
C PRO A 76 7.24 11.48 3.02
N LEU A 77 8.28 11.53 2.19
CA LEU A 77 9.65 11.89 2.63
C LEU A 77 9.86 13.41 2.73
N SER A 78 8.91 14.21 2.26
CA SER A 78 8.98 15.67 2.27
C SER A 78 7.59 16.28 2.42
N LYS A 79 7.52 17.45 3.07
CA LYS A 79 6.30 18.26 3.20
C LYS A 79 5.84 18.90 1.90
N GLU A 80 6.71 18.93 0.88
CA GLU A 80 6.40 19.45 -0.46
C GLU A 80 5.57 18.47 -1.31
N ILE A 81 5.32 17.27 -0.81
CA ILE A 81 4.46 16.30 -1.51
C ILE A 81 3.02 16.79 -1.44
N THR A 82 2.44 17.01 -2.60
CA THR A 82 1.06 17.49 -2.72
C THR A 82 0.07 16.35 -2.70
N LEU A 83 -1.18 16.64 -2.34
CA LEU A 83 -2.29 15.68 -2.41
C LEU A 83 -2.42 15.04 -3.80
N SER A 84 -2.33 15.83 -4.88
CA SER A 84 -2.42 15.30 -6.24
C SER A 84 -1.30 14.32 -6.57
N ARG A 85 -0.09 14.54 -6.05
CA ARG A 85 1.02 13.58 -6.19
C ARG A 85 0.73 12.31 -5.41
N GLN A 86 0.11 12.40 -4.23
CA GLN A 86 -0.26 11.22 -3.46
C GLN A 86 -1.36 10.41 -4.11
N ILE A 87 -2.42 11.04 -4.58
CA ILE A 87 -3.47 10.37 -5.34
C ILE A 87 -2.87 9.60 -6.54
N ASN A 88 -1.95 10.22 -7.28
CA ASN A 88 -1.28 9.55 -8.39
C ASN A 88 -0.40 8.38 -7.93
N THR A 89 0.38 8.59 -6.86
CA THR A 89 1.24 7.54 -6.28
C THR A 89 0.42 6.35 -5.79
N THR A 90 -0.62 6.59 -5.00
CA THR A 90 -1.56 5.58 -4.51
C THR A 90 -2.20 4.83 -5.68
N ARG A 91 -2.72 5.55 -6.68
CA ARG A 91 -3.31 4.91 -7.87
C ARG A 91 -2.32 3.97 -8.57
N THR A 92 -1.09 4.42 -8.79
CA THR A 92 -0.07 3.60 -9.46
C THR A 92 0.30 2.36 -8.64
N ILE A 93 0.42 2.49 -7.32
CA ILE A 93 0.69 1.35 -6.43
C ILE A 93 -0.47 0.36 -6.45
N CYS A 94 -1.71 0.83 -6.27
CA CYS A 94 -2.89 -0.04 -6.30
C CYS A 94 -3.02 -0.78 -7.63
N GLN A 95 -2.86 -0.08 -8.75
CA GLN A 95 -2.88 -0.70 -10.09
C GLN A 95 -1.81 -1.77 -10.23
N ASN A 96 -0.62 -1.53 -9.68
CA ASN A 96 0.45 -2.50 -9.73
C ASN A 96 0.16 -3.72 -8.86
N LEU A 97 -0.38 -3.54 -7.64
CA LEU A 97 -0.79 -4.63 -6.76
C LEU A 97 -1.92 -5.48 -7.37
N GLN A 98 -2.89 -4.85 -8.03
CA GLN A 98 -3.97 -5.56 -8.75
C GLN A 98 -3.42 -6.42 -9.90
N GLN A 99 -2.37 -5.98 -10.61
CA GLN A 99 -1.71 -6.80 -11.63
C GLN A 99 -1.04 -8.05 -11.05
N LEU A 100 -0.68 -8.02 -9.76
CA LEU A 100 -0.17 -9.16 -9.01
C LEU A 100 -1.28 -10.07 -8.46
N LYS A 101 -2.56 -9.74 -8.74
CA LYS A 101 -3.74 -10.44 -8.21
C LYS A 101 -3.75 -10.50 -6.67
N VAL A 102 -3.35 -9.38 -6.05
CA VAL A 102 -3.44 -9.17 -4.61
C VAL A 102 -4.77 -8.49 -4.32
N ASP A 103 -5.53 -9.02 -3.36
CA ASP A 103 -6.73 -8.37 -2.86
C ASP A 103 -6.30 -7.20 -1.98
N ILE A 104 -6.82 -6.01 -2.25
CA ILE A 104 -6.39 -4.77 -1.59
C ILE A 104 -7.55 -4.00 -0.98
N PHE A 105 -7.28 -3.38 0.16
CA PHE A 105 -8.16 -2.38 0.77
C PHE A 105 -7.36 -1.13 1.11
N LEU A 106 -7.77 0.03 0.60
CA LEU A 106 -7.06 1.28 0.83
C LEU A 106 -7.68 2.03 2.00
N CYS A 107 -6.84 2.49 2.93
CA CYS A 107 -7.19 3.42 3.99
C CYS A 107 -6.46 4.74 3.73
N ALA A 108 -7.19 5.76 3.26
CA ALA A 108 -6.63 7.09 3.03
C ALA A 108 -7.67 8.17 3.28
N ASN A 109 -7.24 9.33 3.80
CA ASN A 109 -8.12 10.50 3.95
C ASN A 109 -8.53 11.17 2.62
N PHE A 110 -8.14 10.58 1.48
CA PHE A 110 -8.46 10.99 0.13
C PHE A 110 -8.95 9.81 -0.73
N GLU A 111 -9.37 8.71 -0.11
CA GLU A 111 -9.88 7.52 -0.80
C GLU A 111 -11.09 7.82 -1.69
N ASP A 112 -11.89 8.83 -1.33
CA ASP A 112 -13.02 9.36 -2.10
C ASP A 112 -12.63 9.95 -3.46
N GLN A 113 -11.35 10.30 -3.65
CA GLN A 113 -10.80 10.84 -4.90
C GLN A 113 -10.15 9.77 -5.77
N LEU A 114 -10.19 8.51 -5.35
CA LEU A 114 -9.63 7.37 -6.07
C LEU A 114 -10.73 6.51 -6.69
N PRO A 115 -10.44 5.82 -7.81
CA PRO A 115 -11.37 4.82 -8.32
C PRO A 115 -11.51 3.67 -7.32
N GLU A 116 -12.65 2.97 -7.34
CA GLU A 116 -12.78 1.70 -6.63
C GLU A 116 -11.73 0.71 -7.16
N PHE A 117 -10.97 0.13 -6.24
CA PHE A 117 -10.07 -0.98 -6.52
C PHE A 117 -10.81 -2.29 -6.19
N LYS A 118 -10.95 -3.16 -7.19
CA LYS A 118 -11.54 -4.50 -7.08
C LYS A 118 -10.46 -5.57 -7.19
#